data_AF-A0A3C0FZX4-F1
#
_entry.id   AF-A0A3C0FZX4-F1
#
_cell.length_a   1.000
_cell.length_b   1.000
_cell.length_c   1.000
_cell.angle_alpha   90.00
_cell.angle_beta   90.00
_cell.angle_gamma   90.00
#
_symmetry.space_group_name_H-M   'P 1'
#
loop_
_entity.id
_entity.type
_entity.pdbx_description
1 polymer ?
#
loop_
_entity_poly.entity_id
_entity_poly.type
_entity_poly.pdbx_seq_one_letter_code
_entity_poly.pdbx_strand_id
1 'polypeptide(L)'
;MALNIIEIQKIEEYLTANGIRFLDVRVELIDHLATEYENNTCYVLLIDFLNSKKNFIINFQKSLHKKRHWTYQKALFNTIFNFFKKPSYFLVLMMIGFAIYFTQLVLNDKTLKVIALMSLIIPQIIAFYWYYSPKGVYKKIHSAQYMFSIMS
;
A
#
# COMPACT_ATOMS: atom_id res chain seq x y z
N MET A 1 -21.12 -18.57 -24.25
CA MET A 1 -20.87 -19.98 -23.87
C MET A 1 -20.25 -19.94 -22.49
N ALA A 2 -20.78 -20.63 -21.48
CA ALA A 2 -20.24 -20.53 -20.12
C ALA A 2 -18.94 -21.35 -19.99
N LEU A 3 -17.92 -20.79 -19.35
CA LEU A 3 -16.63 -21.46 -19.12
C LEU A 3 -16.77 -22.60 -18.09
N ASN A 4 -16.08 -23.71 -18.35
CA ASN A 4 -15.99 -24.82 -17.40
C ASN A 4 -14.88 -24.54 -16.35
N ILE A 5 -14.96 -25.23 -15.20
CA ILE A 5 -13.97 -25.17 -14.11
C ILE A 5 -12.55 -25.44 -14.63
N ILE A 6 -12.40 -26.38 -15.57
CA ILE A 6 -11.10 -26.70 -16.19
C ILE A 6 -10.53 -25.51 -16.98
N GLU A 7 -11.41 -24.74 -17.65
CA GLU A 7 -11.00 -23.58 -18.44
C GLU A 7 -10.62 -22.41 -17.54
N ILE A 8 -11.36 -22.21 -16.44
CA ILE A 8 -11.01 -21.24 -15.39
C ILE A 8 -9.63 -21.57 -14.80
N GLN A 9 -9.36 -22.85 -14.52
CA GLN A 9 -8.07 -23.29 -14.01
C GLN A 9 -6.93 -23.02 -15.00
N LYS A 10 -7.17 -23.21 -16.31
CA LYS A 10 -6.20 -22.83 -17.36
C LYS A 10 -5.90 -21.34 -17.39
N ILE A 11 -6.91 -20.49 -17.16
CA ILE A 11 -6.70 -19.04 -17.02
C ILE A 11 -5.82 -18.77 -15.80
N GLU A 12 -6.11 -19.37 -14.65
CA GLU A 12 -5.32 -19.18 -13.43
C GLU A 12 -3.85 -19.60 -13.61
N GLU A 13 -3.61 -20.77 -14.22
CA GLU A 13 -2.27 -21.26 -14.54
C GLU A 13 -1.55 -20.29 -15.48
N TYR A 14 -2.22 -19.79 -16.52
CA TYR A 14 -1.67 -18.79 -17.44
C TYR A 14 -1.28 -17.50 -16.73
N LEU A 15 -2.15 -16.97 -15.86
CA LEU A 15 -1.87 -15.74 -15.10
C LEU A 15 -0.70 -15.93 -14.13
N THR A 16 -0.63 -17.09 -13.49
CA THR A 16 0.47 -17.45 -12.57
C THR A 16 1.79 -17.57 -13.33
N ALA A 17 1.80 -18.22 -14.49
CA ALA A 17 2.97 -18.33 -15.36
C ALA A 17 3.45 -16.95 -15.88
N ASN A 18 2.54 -16.01 -16.09
CA ASN A 18 2.87 -14.63 -16.48
C ASN A 18 3.26 -13.72 -15.30
N GLY A 19 3.45 -14.27 -14.09
CA GLY A 19 4.01 -13.56 -12.95
C GLY A 19 3.01 -12.76 -12.11
N ILE A 20 1.72 -13.02 -12.24
CA ILE A 20 0.68 -12.39 -11.42
C ILE A 20 0.59 -13.13 -10.09
N ARG A 21 1.25 -12.58 -9.07
CA ARG A 21 1.39 -13.23 -7.76
C ARG A 21 0.22 -13.00 -6.80
N PHE A 22 -0.52 -11.90 -7.00
CA PHE A 22 -1.53 -11.46 -6.03
C PHE A 22 -2.89 -12.07 -6.34
N LEU A 23 -3.49 -12.76 -5.36
CA LEU A 23 -4.73 -13.52 -5.54
C LEU A 23 -5.94 -12.63 -5.85
N ASP A 24 -6.06 -11.48 -5.19
CA ASP A 24 -7.06 -10.45 -5.48
C ASP A 24 -7.01 -10.01 -6.95
N VAL A 25 -5.81 -9.73 -7.46
CA VAL A 25 -5.60 -9.36 -8.87
C VAL A 25 -5.95 -10.51 -9.81
N ARG A 26 -5.61 -11.76 -9.45
CA ARG A 26 -5.91 -12.94 -10.28
C ARG A 26 -7.42 -13.18 -10.36
N VAL A 27 -8.15 -13.09 -9.26
CA VAL A 27 -9.61 -13.29 -9.24
C VAL A 27 -10.30 -12.25 -10.12
N GLU A 28 -9.92 -10.97 -9.99
CA GLU A 28 -10.50 -9.89 -10.80
C GLU A 28 -10.16 -10.05 -12.31
N LEU A 29 -8.96 -10.50 -12.63
CA LEU A 29 -8.57 -10.82 -14.01
C LEU A 29 -9.30 -12.04 -14.56
N ILE A 30 -9.50 -13.09 -13.76
CA ILE A 30 -10.25 -14.28 -14.17
C ILE A 30 -11.69 -13.88 -14.50
N ASP A 31 -12.34 -13.09 -13.65
CA ASP A 31 -13.72 -12.63 -13.88
C ASP A 31 -13.84 -11.80 -15.17
N HIS A 32 -12.91 -10.86 -15.37
CA HIS A 32 -12.86 -10.06 -16.60
C HIS A 32 -12.58 -10.88 -17.85
N LEU A 33 -11.58 -11.77 -17.80
CA LEU A 33 -11.19 -12.59 -18.95
C LEU A 33 -12.26 -13.64 -19.27
N ALA A 34 -12.91 -14.20 -18.24
CA ALA A 34 -14.00 -15.14 -18.40
C ALA A 34 -15.17 -14.44 -19.09
N THR A 35 -15.70 -13.37 -18.51
CA THR A 35 -16.81 -12.59 -19.08
C THR A 35 -16.52 -12.14 -20.51
N GLU A 36 -15.30 -11.69 -20.79
CA GLU A 36 -14.94 -11.23 -22.13
C GLU A 36 -14.80 -12.38 -23.14
N TYR A 37 -14.32 -13.56 -22.72
CA TYR A 37 -14.27 -14.75 -23.57
C TYR A 37 -15.68 -15.28 -23.87
N GLU A 38 -16.55 -15.34 -22.87
CA GLU A 38 -17.92 -15.83 -23.04
C GLU A 38 -18.76 -14.98 -23.99
N ASN A 39 -18.47 -13.66 -24.02
CA ASN A 39 -19.13 -12.67 -24.86
C ASN A 39 -18.52 -12.56 -26.27
N ASN A 40 -17.26 -12.95 -26.47
CA ASN A 40 -16.59 -12.87 -27.77
C ASN A 40 -16.63 -14.21 -28.52
N THR A 41 -17.42 -14.28 -29.59
CA THR A 41 -17.54 -15.49 -30.43
C THR A 41 -16.39 -15.69 -31.42
N CYS A 42 -15.42 -14.78 -31.48
CA CYS A 42 -14.36 -14.78 -32.48
C CYS A 42 -13.21 -15.76 -32.20
N TYR A 43 -13.11 -16.30 -30.98
CA TYR A 43 -12.00 -17.16 -30.59
C TYR A 43 -12.46 -18.61 -30.41
N VAL A 44 -11.87 -19.52 -31.18
CA VAL A 44 -12.12 -20.97 -31.06
C VAL A 44 -11.36 -21.57 -29.88
N LEU A 45 -10.17 -21.04 -29.57
CA LEU A 45 -9.30 -21.53 -28.50
C LEU A 45 -9.07 -20.46 -27.43
N LEU A 46 -9.20 -20.87 -26.16
CA LEU A 46 -8.97 -20.03 -24.99
C LEU A 46 -7.53 -19.48 -24.93
N ILE A 47 -6.53 -20.28 -25.32
CA ILE A 47 -5.12 -19.86 -25.25
C ILE A 47 -4.81 -18.70 -26.20
N ASP A 48 -5.43 -18.68 -27.38
CA ASP A 48 -5.26 -17.62 -28.37
C ASP A 48 -5.89 -16.32 -27.88
N PHE A 49 -7.07 -16.43 -27.26
CA PHE A 49 -7.70 -15.32 -26.56
C PHE A 49 -6.78 -14.75 -25.46
N LEU A 50 -6.26 -15.59 -24.57
CA LEU A 50 -5.38 -15.16 -23.48
C LEU A 50 -4.09 -14.47 -24.00
N ASN A 51 -3.50 -15.01 -25.06
CA ASN A 51 -2.34 -14.41 -25.71
C ASN A 51 -2.66 -13.05 -26.33
N SER A 52 -3.83 -12.88 -26.95
CA SER A 52 -4.27 -11.58 -27.46
C SER A 52 -4.47 -10.54 -26.35
N LYS A 53 -4.80 -10.98 -25.13
CA LYS A 53 -5.05 -10.13 -23.95
C LYS A 53 -3.83 -9.92 -23.07
N LYS A 54 -2.64 -10.39 -23.48
CA LYS A 54 -1.40 -10.24 -22.69
C LYS A 54 -1.09 -8.77 -22.32
N ASN A 55 -1.26 -7.85 -23.25
CA ASN A 55 -1.05 -6.42 -22.99
C ASN A 55 -2.08 -5.84 -22.02
N PHE A 56 -3.33 -6.29 -22.11
CA PHE A 56 -4.38 -5.92 -21.16
C PHE A 56 -4.02 -6.37 -19.75
N ILE A 57 -3.63 -7.65 -19.58
CA ILE A 57 -3.24 -8.24 -18.30
C ILE A 57 -2.11 -7.42 -17.63
N ILE A 58 -1.06 -7.09 -18.39
CA ILE A 58 0.07 -6.29 -17.87
C ILE A 58 -0.37 -4.89 -17.47
N ASN A 59 -1.19 -4.23 -18.29
CA ASN A 59 -1.69 -2.88 -18.00
C ASN A 59 -2.63 -2.86 -16.80
N PHE A 60 -3.48 -3.88 -16.67
CA PHE A 60 -4.39 -4.05 -15.55
C PHE A 60 -3.62 -4.16 -14.24
N GLN A 61 -2.60 -5.03 -14.18
CA GLN A 61 -1.71 -5.15 -13.03
C GLN A 61 -1.05 -3.79 -12.69
N LYS A 62 -0.49 -3.09 -13.68
CA LYS A 62 0.13 -1.77 -13.47
C LYS A 62 -0.87 -0.76 -12.92
N SER A 63 -2.11 -0.76 -13.42
CA SER A 63 -3.16 0.17 -12.98
C SER A 63 -3.55 -0.08 -11.52
N LEU A 64 -3.69 -1.35 -11.11
CA LEU A 64 -4.00 -1.72 -9.73
C LEU A 64 -2.85 -1.39 -8.79
N HIS A 65 -1.61 -1.64 -9.19
CA HIS A 65 -0.44 -1.23 -8.42
C HIS A 65 -0.39 0.30 -8.22
N LYS A 66 -0.66 1.08 -9.28
CA LYS A 66 -0.73 2.55 -9.20
C LYS A 66 -1.86 3.02 -8.28
N LYS A 67 -3.05 2.44 -8.43
CA LYS A 67 -4.22 2.76 -7.58
C LYS A 67 -3.92 2.47 -6.12
N ARG A 68 -3.37 1.30 -5.80
CA ARG A 68 -2.96 0.91 -4.44
C ARG A 68 -1.89 1.84 -3.88
N HIS A 69 -0.86 2.17 -4.66
CA HIS A 69 0.16 3.12 -4.24
C HIS A 69 -0.47 4.47 -3.89
N TRP A 70 -1.38 4.97 -4.72
CA TRP A 70 -2.00 6.27 -4.48
C TRP A 70 -2.97 6.28 -3.29
N THR A 71 -3.73 5.20 -3.09
CA THR A 71 -4.54 5.00 -1.88
C THR A 71 -3.68 5.01 -0.62
N TYR A 72 -2.53 4.33 -0.64
CA TYR A 72 -1.62 4.30 0.51
C TYR A 72 -1.01 5.68 0.80
N GLN A 73 -0.53 6.38 -0.24
CA GLN A 73 -0.01 7.74 -0.09
C GLN A 73 -1.08 8.69 0.45
N LYS A 74 -2.32 8.62 -0.07
CA LYS A 74 -3.43 9.43 0.44
C LYS A 74 -3.71 9.14 1.92
N ALA A 75 -3.63 7.88 2.35
CA ALA A 75 -3.80 7.51 3.75
C ALA A 75 -2.68 8.07 4.64
N LEU A 76 -1.42 8.05 4.18
CA LEU A 76 -0.30 8.69 4.87
C LEU A 76 -0.50 10.20 5.00
N PHE A 77 -0.83 10.88 3.90
CA PHE A 77 -1.14 12.31 3.91
C PHE A 77 -2.28 12.64 4.87
N ASN A 78 -3.35 11.85 4.86
CA ASN A 78 -4.48 12.07 5.77
C ASN A 78 -4.08 11.87 7.24
N THR A 79 -3.18 10.93 7.52
CA THR A 79 -2.63 10.71 8.87
C THR A 79 -1.77 11.89 9.32
N ILE A 80 -0.91 12.41 8.45
CA ILE A 80 -0.11 13.61 8.71
C ILE A 80 -1.03 14.82 8.97
N PHE A 81 -2.05 15.02 8.14
CA PHE A 81 -2.96 16.14 8.30
C PHE A 81 -3.82 16.05 9.57
N ASN A 82 -4.18 14.82 9.99
CA ASN A 82 -4.88 14.59 11.24
C ASN A 82 -4.00 14.88 12.48
N PHE A 83 -2.67 14.83 12.36
CA PHE A 83 -1.76 15.29 13.42
C PHE A 83 -1.91 16.80 13.65
N PHE A 84 -1.99 17.61 12.60
CA PHE A 84 -2.16 19.06 12.72
C PHE A 84 -3.56 19.50 13.19
N LYS A 85 -4.57 18.64 13.03
CA LYS A 85 -5.95 18.94 13.46
C LYS A 85 -6.18 18.79 14.96
N LYS A 86 -5.30 18.09 15.69
CA LYS A 86 -5.50 17.87 17.13
C LYS A 86 -4.87 19.02 17.93
N PRO A 87 -5.65 19.76 18.73
CA PRO A 87 -5.18 20.95 19.45
C PRO A 87 -4.07 20.66 20.46
N SER A 88 -4.01 19.43 20.98
CA SER A 88 -2.95 18.99 21.91
C SER A 88 -1.54 19.02 21.30
N TYR A 89 -1.39 18.77 20.00
CA TYR A 89 -0.07 18.80 19.36
C TYR A 89 0.42 20.23 19.07
N PHE A 90 -0.51 21.18 18.96
CA PHE A 90 -0.15 22.60 18.83
C PHE A 90 0.56 23.11 20.09
N LEU A 91 0.09 22.68 21.28
CA LEU A 91 0.75 22.99 22.55
C LEU A 91 2.18 22.42 22.62
N VAL A 92 2.40 21.21 22.13
CA VAL A 92 3.74 20.59 22.08
C VAL A 92 4.67 21.37 21.15
N LEU A 93 4.19 21.74 19.96
CA LEU A 93 4.93 22.59 19.01
C LEU A 93 5.28 23.95 19.62
N MET A 94 4.33 24.56 20.34
CA MET A 94 4.55 25.84 21.02
C MET A 94 5.61 25.71 22.11
N MET A 95 5.55 24.65 22.94
CA MET A 95 6.54 24.38 23.99
C MET A 95 7.95 24.16 23.43
N ILE A 96 8.08 23.44 22.31
CA ILE A 96 9.37 23.26 21.61
C ILE A 96 9.88 24.61 21.07
N GLY A 97 9.01 25.42 20.46
CA GLY A 97 9.36 26.76 20.00
C GLY A 97 9.84 27.67 21.13
N PHE A 98 9.16 27.65 22.28
CA PHE A 98 9.58 28.37 23.48
C PHE A 98 10.92 27.87 24.03
N ALA A 99 11.14 26.56 24.09
CA ALA A 99 12.42 26.00 24.53
C ALA A 99 13.59 26.42 23.62
N ILE A 100 13.37 26.44 22.30
CA ILE A 100 14.36 26.95 21.34
C ILE A 100 14.61 28.45 21.54
N TYR A 101 13.56 29.24 21.75
CA TYR A 101 13.69 30.68 22.01
C TYR A 101 14.48 30.96 23.30
N PHE A 102 14.19 30.26 24.40
CA PHE A 102 14.94 30.44 25.65
C PHE A 102 16.40 29.99 25.53
N THR A 103 16.68 28.94 24.75
CA THR A 103 18.06 28.49 24.54
C THR A 103 18.88 29.45 23.67
N GLN A 104 18.24 30.32 22.86
CA GLN A 104 18.92 31.39 22.10
C GLN A 104 19.53 32.45 23.00
N LEU A 105 19.03 32.62 24.22
CA LEU A 105 19.56 33.59 25.17
C LEU A 105 20.87 33.14 25.84
N VAL A 106 21.23 31.86 25.74
CA VAL A 106 22.35 31.26 26.51
C VAL A 106 23.40 30.59 25.62
N LEU A 107 23.05 30.16 24.40
CA LEU A 107 23.91 29.33 23.55
C LEU A 107 24.31 30.04 22.25
N ASN A 108 25.49 29.69 21.73
CA ASN A 108 25.98 30.14 20.44
C ASN A 108 25.10 29.65 19.27
N ASP A 109 24.98 30.45 18.22
CA ASP A 109 24.14 30.15 17.03
C ASP A 109 24.41 28.78 16.39
N LYS A 110 25.66 28.32 16.39
CA LYS A 110 26.04 27.03 15.79
C LYS A 110 25.50 25.84 16.60
N THR A 111 25.59 25.88 17.93
CA THR A 111 25.06 24.79 18.78
C THR A 111 23.54 24.79 18.77
N LEU A 112 22.92 25.96 18.67
CA LEU A 112 21.48 26.09 18.62
C LEU A 112 20.85 25.48 17.36
N LYS A 113 21.46 25.71 16.19
CA LYS A 113 21.03 25.10 14.93
C LYS A 113 21.08 23.57 15.00
N VAL A 114 22.12 23.02 15.63
CA VAL A 114 22.27 21.56 15.80
C VAL A 114 21.19 21.02 16.75
N ILE A 115 20.95 21.67 17.89
CA ILE A 115 19.91 21.25 18.85
C ILE A 115 18.52 21.31 18.20
N ALA A 116 18.20 22.39 17.49
CA ALA A 116 16.93 22.53 16.80
C ALA A 116 16.72 21.41 15.76
N LEU A 117 17.76 21.07 14.99
CA LEU A 117 17.70 20.02 13.98
C LEU A 117 17.54 18.63 14.61
N MET A 118 18.25 18.35 15.70
CA MET A 118 18.11 17.10 16.45
C MET A 118 16.72 16.97 17.10
N SER A 119 16.14 18.07 17.59
CA SER A 119 14.80 18.08 18.20
C SER A 119 13.68 17.69 17.21
N LEU A 120 13.90 17.90 15.91
CA LEU A 120 12.95 17.50 14.87
C LEU A 120 13.16 16.03 14.43
N ILE A 121 14.41 15.56 14.42
CA ILE A 121 14.77 14.22 13.93
C ILE A 121 14.50 13.14 14.98
N ILE A 122 14.87 13.37 16.25
CA ILE A 122 14.77 12.37 17.31
C ILE A 122 13.34 11.84 17.50
N PRO A 123 12.28 12.68 17.57
CA PRO A 123 10.91 12.19 17.71
C PRO A 123 10.46 11.33 16.52
N GLN A 124 10.93 11.64 15.31
CA GLN A 124 10.59 10.86 14.11
C GLN A 124 11.25 9.48 14.14
N ILE A 125 12.53 9.39 14.57
CA ILE A 125 13.23 8.11 14.73
C ILE A 125 12.54 7.25 15.80
N ILE A 126 12.17 7.85 16.94
CA ILE A 126 11.47 7.14 18.02
C ILE A 126 10.09 6.65 17.54
N ALA A 127 9.31 7.50 16.89
CA ALA A 127 8.00 7.13 16.36
C ALA A 127 8.11 6.04 15.28
N PHE A 128 9.11 6.12 14.42
CA PHE A 128 9.40 5.09 13.41
C PHE A 128 9.75 3.75 14.07
N TYR A 129 10.63 3.76 15.07
CA TYR A 129 11.01 2.55 15.82
C TYR A 129 9.81 1.92 16.55
N TRP A 130 8.95 2.73 17.16
CA TRP A 130 7.71 2.25 17.80
C TRP A 130 6.67 1.75 16.80
N TYR A 131 6.50 2.41 15.66
CA TYR A 131 5.53 2.02 14.63
C TYR A 131 5.93 0.70 13.93
N TYR A 132 7.23 0.52 13.67
CA TYR A 132 7.77 -0.73 13.12
C TYR A 132 8.06 -1.79 14.18
N SER A 133 7.91 -1.47 15.47
CA SER A 133 7.97 -2.47 16.52
C SER A 133 6.85 -3.49 16.29
N PRO A 134 7.17 -4.80 16.25
CA PRO A 134 6.28 -5.86 15.76
C PRO A 134 4.89 -5.89 16.42
N LYS A 135 4.75 -5.37 17.64
CA LYS A 135 3.49 -5.39 18.40
C LYS A 135 2.33 -4.64 17.72
N GLY A 136 2.60 -3.67 16.84
CA GLY A 136 1.55 -2.87 16.17
C GLY A 136 1.20 -3.30 14.74
N VAL A 137 2.17 -3.84 14.01
CA VAL A 137 2.04 -4.15 12.57
C VAL A 137 1.23 -5.42 12.35
N TYR A 138 1.44 -6.47 13.16
CA TYR A 138 0.72 -7.75 13.01
C TYR A 138 -0.80 -7.62 13.21
N LYS A 139 -1.27 -6.62 13.97
CA LYS A 139 -2.69 -6.44 14.28
C LYS A 139 -3.51 -5.79 13.15
N LYS A 140 -2.89 -5.12 12.18
CA LYS A 140 -3.59 -4.32 11.16
C LYS A 140 -3.42 -4.81 9.73
N ILE A 141 -2.57 -5.81 9.50
CA ILE A 141 -2.46 -6.40 8.17
C ILE A 141 -3.61 -7.40 8.02
N HIS A 142 -4.63 -7.02 7.26
CA HIS A 142 -5.77 -7.88 6.91
C HIS A 142 -5.31 -9.24 6.33
N SER A 143 -4.17 -9.29 5.64
CA SER A 143 -3.59 -10.53 5.13
C SER A 143 -3.01 -11.45 6.23
N ALA A 144 -2.62 -10.93 7.40
CA ALA A 144 -2.23 -11.77 8.53
C ALA A 144 -3.44 -12.45 9.16
N GLN A 145 -4.58 -11.73 9.31
CA GLN A 145 -5.84 -12.33 9.76
C GLN A 145 -6.34 -13.41 8.81
N TYR A 146 -6.24 -13.21 7.49
CA TYR A 146 -6.57 -14.23 6.49
C TYR A 146 -5.65 -15.45 6.53
N MET A 147 -4.34 -15.28 6.78
CA MET A 147 -3.43 -16.42 6.93
C MET A 147 -3.75 -17.25 8.18
N PHE A 148 -4.08 -16.61 9.30
CA PHE A 148 -4.43 -17.33 10.53
C PHE A 148 -5.78 -18.06 10.44
N SER A 149 -6.76 -17.54 9.70
CA SER A 149 -8.05 -18.21 9.50
C SER A 149 -7.98 -19.44 8.58
N ILE A 150 -6.92 -19.58 7.78
CA ILE A 150 -6.69 -20.76 6.93
C ILE A 150 -5.90 -21.84 7.71
N MET A 151 -5.16 -21.44 8.75
CA MET A 151 -4.37 -22.34 9.59
C MET A 151 -5.10 -22.83 10.86
N SER A 152 -6.32 -22.33 11.11
CA SER A 152 -7.23 -22.81 12.15
C SER A 152 -8.30 -23.72 11.55
#